data_AF-A0A924XCE2-F1
#
_entry.id   AF-A0A924XCE2-F1
#
_cell.length_a   1.000
_cell.length_b   1.000
_cell.length_c   1.000
_cell.angle_alpha   90.00
_cell.angle_beta   90.00
_cell.angle_gamma   90.00
#
_symmetry.space_group_name_H-M   'P 1'
#
loop_
_entity.id
_entity.type
_entity.pdbx_description
1 polymer ?
#
loop_
_entity_poly.entity_id
_entity_poly.type
_entity_poly.pdbx_seq_one_letter_code
_entity_poly.pdbx_strand_id
1 'polypeptide(L)'
;MNCLAGVGPVSAGGGEELQQNLPVSAQMCNMLPVSTNFERIGGEPKLRVIIETFVDSMFDDVMIGFFFRNVARKHIKELEYQFAAQFLGAPVAYRGRPVREAHKSISIMGGQFARRKRLLEQTLQLHDVPQEIIGSWLAHVESLRGEVVKGPC
;
A
#
# COMPACT_ATOMS: atom_id res chain seq x y z
N MET A 1 41.58 -35.99 53.89
CA MET A 1 41.32 -37.17 54.74
C MET A 1 39.97 -37.75 54.37
N ASN A 2 39.99 -39.00 53.91
CA ASN A 2 38.85 -39.85 53.58
C ASN A 2 37.84 -39.94 54.74
N CYS A 3 36.57 -40.18 54.39
CA CYS A 3 35.85 -41.38 54.85
C CYS A 3 34.69 -41.68 53.91
N LEU A 4 34.89 -42.72 53.09
CA LEU A 4 33.92 -43.48 52.32
C LEU A 4 33.26 -44.53 53.23
N ALA A 5 31.95 -44.73 53.06
CA ALA A 5 31.22 -46.00 53.21
C ALA A 5 29.78 -45.73 52.71
N GLY A 6 29.09 -46.56 51.91
CA GLY A 6 29.36 -47.89 51.39
C GLY A 6 28.02 -48.52 51.00
N VAL A 7 27.90 -48.85 49.70
CA VAL A 7 27.20 -49.99 49.05
C VAL A 7 25.78 -50.45 49.44
N GLY A 8 24.95 -50.61 48.39
CA GLY A 8 23.84 -51.56 48.34
C GLY A 8 23.03 -51.46 47.02
N PRO A 9 22.95 -52.50 46.17
CA PRO A 9 22.31 -52.47 44.84
C PRO A 9 20.88 -53.06 44.84
N VAL A 10 20.06 -52.75 43.83
CA VAL A 10 19.06 -53.69 43.25
C VAL A 10 18.44 -53.12 41.96
N SER A 11 18.28 -54.00 40.97
CA SER A 11 17.75 -53.74 39.62
C SER A 11 16.22 -53.79 39.50
N ALA A 12 15.75 -53.16 38.41
CA ALA A 12 14.68 -53.56 37.48
C ALA A 12 13.20 -53.22 37.77
N GLY A 13 12.55 -52.76 36.68
CA GLY A 13 11.13 -52.39 36.53
C GLY A 13 11.05 -50.90 36.13
N GLY A 14 10.64 -50.46 34.94
CA GLY A 14 9.70 -51.01 33.97
C GLY A 14 8.57 -49.97 33.81
N GLY A 15 8.44 -49.38 32.62
CA GLY A 15 7.19 -48.75 32.16
C GLY A 15 7.07 -47.21 32.24
N GLU A 16 6.62 -46.66 31.10
CA GLU A 16 5.79 -45.45 30.93
C GLU A 16 6.48 -44.08 30.77
N GLU A 17 6.81 -43.82 29.50
CA GLU A 17 6.33 -42.67 28.71
C GLU A 17 5.62 -41.55 29.49
N LEU A 18 6.34 -40.43 29.70
CA LEU A 18 5.72 -39.14 29.97
C LEU A 18 6.21 -38.14 28.92
N GLN A 19 5.48 -38.13 27.80
CA GLN A 19 5.47 -37.08 26.80
C GLN A 19 5.32 -35.72 27.50
N GLN A 20 6.37 -34.91 27.43
CA GLN A 20 6.39 -33.56 27.98
C GLN A 20 5.48 -32.66 27.14
N ASN A 21 4.21 -32.55 27.55
CA ASN A 21 3.30 -31.51 27.09
C ASN A 21 3.68 -30.18 27.75
N LEU A 22 4.50 -29.37 27.09
CA LEU A 22 4.53 -27.93 27.36
C LEU A 22 3.28 -27.28 26.74
N PRO A 23 2.61 -26.35 27.44
CA PRO A 23 1.40 -25.73 26.94
C PRO A 23 1.69 -24.84 25.72
N VAL A 24 1.13 -25.22 24.56
CA VAL A 24 1.09 -24.43 23.33
C VAL A 24 0.12 -23.26 23.52
N SER A 25 0.45 -22.31 24.40
CA SER A 25 -0.39 -21.14 24.67
C SER A 25 0.30 -19.82 24.29
N ALA A 26 1.59 -19.85 23.93
CA ALA A 26 2.35 -18.64 23.59
C ALA A 26 2.54 -18.39 22.08
N GLN A 27 2.08 -19.28 21.19
CA GLN A 27 2.38 -19.20 19.75
C GLN A 27 1.17 -18.98 18.83
N MET A 28 0.00 -18.63 19.38
CA MET A 28 -1.18 -18.25 18.59
C MET A 28 -1.48 -16.74 18.61
N CYS A 29 -0.60 -15.93 19.21
CA CYS A 29 -0.65 -14.49 19.05
C CYS A 29 0.18 -14.11 17.81
N ASN A 30 -0.50 -13.84 16.70
CA ASN A 30 -0.09 -13.00 15.55
C ASN A 30 -0.18 -13.67 14.16
N MET A 31 -1.39 -14.13 13.80
CA MET A 31 -1.78 -14.43 12.41
C MET A 31 -3.09 -13.69 12.06
N LEU A 32 -3.28 -12.46 12.56
CA LEU A 32 -4.26 -11.58 11.92
C LEU A 32 -3.65 -11.13 10.59
N PRO A 33 -4.36 -11.27 9.45
CA PRO A 33 -3.85 -10.78 8.18
C PRO A 33 -3.55 -9.28 8.33
N VAL A 34 -2.34 -8.85 7.94
CA VAL A 34 -2.01 -7.44 7.87
C VAL A 34 -2.93 -6.84 6.81
N SER A 35 -3.94 -6.09 7.24
CA SER A 35 -4.88 -5.47 6.30
C SER A 35 -4.14 -4.51 5.38
N THR A 36 -4.36 -4.66 4.08
CA THR A 36 -3.74 -3.77 3.07
C THR A 36 -4.26 -2.35 3.24
N ASN A 37 -3.51 -1.34 2.78
CA ASN A 37 -4.04 0.04 2.79
C ASN A 37 -5.32 0.14 1.96
N PHE A 38 -5.46 -0.68 0.92
CA PHE A 38 -6.68 -0.82 0.14
C PHE A 38 -7.87 -1.24 1.00
N GLU A 39 -7.73 -2.28 1.83
CA GLU A 39 -8.78 -2.69 2.78
C GLU A 39 -9.05 -1.62 3.84
N ARG A 40 -7.99 -0.99 4.37
CA ARG A 40 -8.08 0.05 5.40
C ARG A 40 -8.84 1.29 4.95
N ILE A 41 -8.80 1.63 3.65
CA ILE A 41 -9.61 2.73 3.10
C ILE A 41 -11.03 2.32 2.72
N GLY A 42 -11.43 1.05 2.87
CA GLY A 42 -12.77 0.56 2.50
C GLY A 42 -12.87 -0.16 1.16
N GLY A 43 -11.74 -0.60 0.60
CA GLY A 43 -11.67 -1.46 -0.58
C GLY A 43 -12.12 -0.80 -1.88
N GLU A 44 -12.51 -1.63 -2.86
CA GLU A 44 -12.84 -1.18 -4.22
C GLU A 44 -13.95 -0.12 -4.26
N PRO A 45 -15.09 -0.27 -3.56
CA PRO A 45 -16.17 0.72 -3.65
C PRO A 45 -15.73 2.12 -3.22
N LYS A 46 -14.97 2.22 -2.12
CA LYS A 46 -14.50 3.52 -1.62
C LYS A 46 -13.39 4.08 -2.51
N LEU A 47 -12.46 3.26 -2.98
CA LEU A 47 -11.40 3.71 -3.88
C LEU A 47 -11.97 4.22 -5.21
N ARG A 48 -12.98 3.55 -5.80
CA ARG A 48 -13.59 4.02 -7.05
C ARG A 48 -14.18 5.43 -6.91
N VAL A 49 -14.89 5.71 -5.83
CA VAL A 49 -15.46 7.05 -5.58
C VAL A 49 -14.37 8.11 -5.38
N ILE A 50 -13.30 7.78 -4.65
CA ILE A 50 -12.13 8.66 -4.47
C ILE A 50 -11.51 9.00 -5.83
N ILE A 51 -11.26 7.99 -6.67
CA ILE A 51 -10.65 8.18 -7.98
C ILE A 51 -11.57 8.93 -8.95
N GLU A 52 -12.87 8.68 -8.91
CA GLU A 52 -13.83 9.46 -9.68
C GLU A 52 -13.73 10.95 -9.33
N THR A 53 -13.79 11.28 -8.04
CA THR A 53 -13.68 12.65 -7.54
C THR A 53 -12.35 13.30 -7.94
N PHE A 54 -11.25 12.56 -7.80
CA PHE A 54 -9.91 13.06 -8.12
C PHE A 54 -9.75 13.34 -9.62
N VAL A 55 -10.18 12.41 -10.47
CA VAL A 55 -10.06 12.56 -11.93
C VAL A 55 -11.00 13.63 -12.45
N ASP A 56 -12.22 13.74 -11.91
CA ASP A 56 -13.11 14.85 -12.25
C ASP A 56 -12.46 16.19 -11.90
N SER A 57 -11.89 16.30 -10.70
CA SER A 57 -11.14 17.50 -10.28
C SER A 57 -9.95 17.82 -11.19
N MET A 58 -9.23 16.82 -11.70
CA MET A 58 -8.14 17.05 -12.66
C MET A 58 -8.64 17.57 -14.01
N PHE A 59 -9.73 17.01 -14.53
CA PHE A 59 -10.29 17.40 -15.83
C PHE A 59 -10.89 18.81 -15.78
N ASP A 60 -11.49 19.18 -14.65
CA ASP A 60 -12.19 20.45 -14.47
C ASP A 60 -11.26 21.56 -13.94
N ASP A 61 -9.99 21.23 -13.63
CA ASP A 61 -8.99 22.20 -13.18
C ASP A 61 -8.49 23.11 -14.31
N VAL A 62 -8.51 24.42 -14.07
CA VAL A 62 -8.07 25.44 -15.04
C VAL A 62 -6.59 25.34 -15.44
N MET A 63 -5.75 24.76 -14.58
CA MET A 63 -4.30 24.71 -14.78
C MET A 63 -3.85 23.43 -15.45
N ILE A 64 -4.44 22.27 -15.14
CA ILE A 64 -4.04 20.97 -15.71
C ILE A 64 -5.07 20.32 -16.62
N GLY A 65 -6.35 20.75 -16.59
CA GLY A 65 -7.44 20.11 -17.33
C GLY A 65 -7.22 20.07 -18.84
N PHE A 66 -6.52 21.07 -19.39
CA PHE A 66 -6.25 21.15 -20.83
C PHE A 66 -5.41 19.99 -21.39
N PHE A 67 -4.63 19.29 -20.55
CA PHE A 67 -3.84 18.12 -20.96
C PHE A 67 -4.73 16.92 -21.33
N PHE A 68 -5.96 16.87 -20.82
CA PHE A 68 -6.84 15.71 -20.94
C PHE A 68 -7.90 15.84 -22.05
N ARG A 69 -7.92 16.93 -22.81
CA ARG A 69 -8.98 17.24 -23.80
C ARG A 69 -9.22 16.16 -24.86
N ASN A 70 -8.18 15.40 -25.21
CA ASN A 70 -8.24 14.36 -26.24
C ASN A 70 -8.25 12.94 -25.66
N VAL A 71 -8.52 12.79 -24.36
CA VAL A 71 -8.56 11.49 -23.67
C VAL A 71 -9.92 11.31 -23.03
N ALA A 72 -10.49 10.12 -23.19
CA ALA A 72 -11.76 9.79 -22.55
C ALA A 72 -11.60 9.81 -21.01
N ARG A 73 -12.43 10.59 -20.32
CA ARG A 73 -12.40 10.69 -18.85
C ARG A 73 -12.53 9.33 -18.16
N LYS A 74 -13.43 8.46 -18.67
CA LYS A 74 -13.61 7.09 -18.20
C LYS A 74 -12.32 6.25 -18.29
N HIS A 75 -11.53 6.46 -19.33
CA HIS A 75 -10.26 5.74 -19.50
C HIS A 75 -9.24 6.15 -18.43
N ILE A 76 -9.12 7.46 -18.13
CA ILE A 76 -8.24 7.94 -17.06
C ILE A 76 -8.71 7.46 -15.69
N LYS A 77 -10.02 7.46 -15.41
CA LYS A 77 -10.61 6.91 -14.17
C LYS A 77 -10.19 5.46 -13.94
N GLU A 78 -10.25 4.63 -14.97
CA GLU A 78 -9.87 3.21 -14.86
C GLU A 78 -8.35 3.04 -14.65
N LEU A 79 -7.52 3.76 -15.40
CA LEU A 79 -6.06 3.66 -15.23
C LEU A 79 -5.58 4.17 -13.87
N GLU A 80 -6.14 5.28 -13.38
CA GLU A 80 -5.80 5.83 -12.08
C GLU A 80 -6.31 4.93 -10.95
N TYR A 81 -7.46 4.27 -11.11
CA TYR A 81 -7.94 3.24 -10.18
C TYR A 81 -6.96 2.08 -10.08
N GLN A 82 -6.55 1.50 -11.22
CA GLN A 82 -5.61 0.38 -11.21
C GLN A 82 -4.27 0.77 -10.60
N PHE A 83 -3.77 1.96 -10.94
CA PHE A 83 -2.50 2.49 -10.41
C PHE A 83 -2.57 2.64 -8.88
N ALA A 84 -3.63 3.26 -8.38
CA ALA A 84 -3.89 3.45 -6.96
C ALA A 84 -4.10 2.13 -6.22
N ALA A 85 -4.94 1.25 -6.76
CA ALA A 85 -5.28 -0.02 -6.15
C ALA A 85 -4.03 -0.90 -5.99
N GLN A 86 -3.21 -0.98 -7.04
CA GLN A 86 -1.93 -1.70 -6.99
C GLN A 86 -1.00 -1.11 -5.93
N PHE A 87 -0.85 0.22 -5.86
CA PHE A 87 -0.04 0.88 -4.84
C PHE A 87 -0.53 0.61 -3.42
N LEU A 88 -1.85 0.58 -3.22
CA LEU A 88 -2.48 0.35 -1.92
C LEU A 88 -2.48 -1.13 -1.49
N GLY A 89 -1.98 -2.04 -2.33
CA GLY A 89 -1.83 -3.46 -2.03
C GLY A 89 -2.99 -4.34 -2.52
N ALA A 90 -3.88 -3.83 -3.36
CA ALA A 90 -4.91 -4.66 -3.99
C ALA A 90 -4.30 -5.61 -5.04
N PRO A 91 -4.88 -6.80 -5.26
CA PRO A 91 -4.49 -7.72 -6.34
C PRO A 91 -5.00 -7.25 -7.71
N VAL A 92 -4.84 -5.96 -8.01
CA VAL A 92 -5.24 -5.32 -9.27
C VAL A 92 -3.98 -4.97 -10.04
N ALA A 93 -3.91 -5.39 -11.30
CA ALA A 93 -2.78 -5.06 -12.17
C ALA A 93 -3.04 -3.75 -12.93
N TYR A 94 -2.08 -2.84 -12.89
CA TYR A 94 -2.03 -1.69 -13.78
C TYR A 94 -1.78 -2.12 -15.23
N ARG A 95 -2.69 -1.73 -16.13
CA ARG A 95 -2.63 -2.08 -17.57
C ARG A 95 -2.30 -0.90 -18.47
N GLY A 96 -1.96 0.25 -17.90
CA GLY A 96 -1.52 1.42 -18.67
C GLY A 96 -0.06 1.34 -19.10
N ARG A 97 0.37 2.33 -19.88
CA ARG A 97 1.78 2.50 -20.22
C ARG A 97 2.59 2.87 -18.97
N PRO A 98 3.88 2.51 -18.89
CA PRO A 98 4.77 3.02 -17.83
C PRO A 98 4.66 4.53 -17.69
N VAL A 99 4.76 5.04 -16.45
CA VAL A 99 4.54 6.47 -16.14
C VAL A 99 5.37 7.38 -17.05
N ARG A 100 6.66 7.09 -17.25
CA ARG A 100 7.52 7.84 -18.18
C ARG A 100 6.98 7.87 -19.61
N GLU A 101 6.58 6.72 -20.12
CA GLU A 101 6.11 6.59 -21.50
C GLU A 101 4.77 7.27 -21.72
N ALA A 102 3.88 7.24 -20.72
CA ALA A 102 2.61 7.92 -20.77
C ALA A 102 2.77 9.45 -20.85
N HIS A 103 3.80 10.00 -20.21
CA HIS A 103 4.04 11.44 -20.11
C HIS A 103 5.14 11.97 -21.06
N LYS A 104 5.88 11.09 -21.76
CA LYS A 104 7.04 11.47 -22.59
C LYS A 104 6.77 12.56 -23.63
N SER A 105 5.59 12.60 -24.22
CA SER A 105 5.22 13.57 -25.27
C SER A 105 4.53 14.82 -24.72
N ILE A 106 4.34 14.92 -23.40
CA ILE A 106 3.64 16.02 -22.74
C ILE A 106 4.68 16.91 -22.03
N SER A 107 4.56 18.22 -22.14
CA SER A 107 5.45 19.16 -21.44
C SER A 107 4.84 19.56 -20.09
N ILE A 108 5.07 18.74 -19.07
CA ILE A 108 4.59 18.96 -17.72
C ILE A 108 5.70 19.63 -16.90
N MET A 109 5.41 20.83 -16.39
CA MET A 109 6.33 21.60 -15.53
C MET A 109 6.10 21.29 -14.05
N GLY A 110 7.05 21.66 -13.19
CA GLY A 110 7.00 21.39 -11.75
C GLY A 110 5.73 21.92 -11.05
N GLY A 111 5.25 23.11 -11.44
CA GLY A 111 4.01 23.68 -10.92
C GLY A 111 2.76 22.88 -11.27
N GLN A 112 2.70 22.30 -12.48
CA GLN A 112 1.57 21.48 -12.93
C GLN A 112 1.52 20.14 -12.19
N PHE A 113 2.68 19.52 -12.00
CA PHE A 113 2.81 18.33 -11.17
C PHE A 113 2.38 18.60 -9.72
N ALA A 114 2.83 19.72 -9.14
CA ALA A 114 2.44 20.13 -7.80
C ALA A 114 0.93 20.39 -7.69
N ARG A 115 0.30 20.96 -8.74
CA ARG A 115 -1.15 21.16 -8.79
C ARG A 115 -1.92 19.83 -8.74
N ARG A 116 -1.53 18.84 -9.57
CA ARG A 116 -2.08 17.48 -9.51
C ARG A 116 -1.96 16.89 -8.11
N LYS A 117 -0.78 16.99 -7.49
CA LYS A 117 -0.54 16.46 -6.14
C LYS A 117 -1.44 17.12 -5.08
N ARG A 118 -1.66 18.43 -5.17
CA ARG A 118 -2.60 19.15 -4.30
C ARG A 118 -4.04 18.69 -4.48
N LEU A 119 -4.49 18.48 -5.73
CA LEU A 119 -5.84 17.95 -5.98
C LEU A 119 -6.02 16.54 -5.39
N LEU A 120 -4.97 15.71 -5.45
CA LEU A 120 -4.99 14.39 -4.81
C LEU A 120 -5.13 14.52 -3.30
N GLU A 121 -4.29 15.33 -2.65
CA GLU A 121 -4.37 15.58 -1.20
C GLU A 121 -5.75 16.06 -0.77
N GLN A 122 -6.30 17.07 -1.45
CA GLN A 122 -7.65 17.60 -1.19
C GLN A 122 -8.73 16.53 -1.35
N THR A 123 -8.62 15.69 -2.39
CA THR A 123 -9.58 14.60 -2.61
C THR A 123 -9.50 13.57 -1.49
N LEU A 124 -8.29 13.16 -1.10
CA LEU A 124 -8.12 12.16 -0.05
C LEU A 124 -8.63 12.66 1.31
N GLN A 125 -8.39 13.94 1.63
CA GLN A 125 -8.92 14.59 2.83
C GLN A 125 -10.45 14.66 2.80
N LEU A 126 -11.05 15.04 1.67
CA LEU A 126 -12.51 15.09 1.48
C LEU A 126 -13.18 13.73 1.72
N HIS A 127 -12.46 12.64 1.45
CA HIS A 127 -12.97 11.27 1.59
C HIS A 127 -12.60 10.60 2.92
N ASP A 128 -12.07 11.37 3.88
CA ASP A 128 -11.65 10.91 5.21
C ASP A 128 -10.62 9.78 5.17
N VAL A 129 -9.71 9.80 4.20
CA VAL A 129 -8.61 8.83 4.14
C VAL A 129 -7.65 9.07 5.33
N PRO A 130 -7.21 8.02 6.05
CA PRO A 130 -6.28 8.17 7.17
C PRO A 130 -5.00 8.91 6.77
N GLN A 131 -4.54 9.84 7.61
CA GLN A 131 -3.44 10.76 7.29
C GLN A 131 -2.13 10.05 6.93
N GLU A 132 -1.84 8.91 7.54
CA GLU A 132 -0.69 8.08 7.22
C GLU A 132 -0.76 7.48 5.81
N ILE A 133 -1.96 7.15 5.33
CA ILE A 133 -2.19 6.66 3.96
C ILE A 133 -2.07 7.83 2.98
N ILE A 134 -2.61 9.01 3.32
CA ILE A 134 -2.42 10.23 2.53
C ILE A 134 -0.93 10.53 2.35
N GLY A 135 -0.17 10.58 3.45
CA GLY A 135 1.26 10.85 3.42
C GLY A 135 2.03 9.84 2.56
N SER A 136 1.74 8.54 2.72
CA SER A 136 2.35 7.47 1.92
C SER A 136 2.05 7.62 0.42
N TRP A 137 0.79 7.91 0.07
CA TRP A 137 0.38 8.06 -1.32
C TRP A 137 0.97 9.32 -1.97
N LEU A 138 1.00 10.44 -1.27
CA LEU A 138 1.63 11.67 -1.77
C LEU A 138 3.14 11.50 -1.94
N ALA A 139 3.81 10.76 -1.04
CA ALA A 139 5.23 10.44 -1.17
C ALA A 139 5.51 9.52 -2.37
N HIS A 140 4.65 8.52 -2.60
CA HIS A 140 4.74 7.68 -3.79
C HIS A 140 4.55 8.47 -5.09
N VAL A 141 3.57 9.39 -5.12
CA VAL A 141 3.41 10.29 -6.28
C VAL A 141 4.65 11.15 -6.47
N GLU A 142 5.18 11.75 -5.39
CA GLU A 142 6.37 12.60 -5.46
C GLU A 142 7.60 11.87 -6.01
N SER A 143 7.80 10.59 -5.66
CA SER A 143 8.94 9.81 -6.18
C SER A 143 8.89 9.62 -7.70
N LEU A 144 7.72 9.73 -8.32
CA LEU A 144 7.52 9.66 -9.77
C LEU A 144 7.79 10.99 -10.48
N ARG A 145 8.13 12.07 -9.77
CA ARG A 145 8.36 13.39 -10.37
C ARG A 145 9.35 13.34 -11.54
N GLY A 146 10.46 12.62 -11.38
CA GLY A 146 11.49 12.48 -12.41
C GLY A 146 11.05 11.72 -13.66
N GLU A 147 9.94 10.98 -13.58
CA GLU A 147 9.33 10.28 -14.71
C GLU A 147 8.36 11.17 -15.49
N VAL A 148 7.88 12.28 -14.89
CA VAL A 148 6.77 13.09 -15.40
C VAL A 148 7.21 14.50 -15.79
N VAL A 149 8.02 15.16 -14.95
CA VAL A 149 8.39 16.57 -15.12
C VAL A 149 9.55 16.71 -16.08
N LYS A 150 9.46 17.70 -16.98
CA LYS A 150 10.57 18.14 -17.83
C LYS A 150 11.13 19.46 -17.31
N GLY A 151 12.45 19.60 -17.22
CA GLY A 151 13.14 20.82 -16.75
C GLY A 151 13.86 20.63 -15.42
N PRO A 152 14.71 21.59 -15.01
CA PRO A 152 15.51 21.47 -13.79
C PRO A 152 14.61 21.35 -12.55
N CYS A 153 15.06 20.49 -11.63
CA CYS A 153 14.46 20.20 -10.34
C CYS A 153 14.48 21.41 -9.39
#